data_AF-A0AA89Q3Q3-F1
#
_entry.id   AF-A0AA89Q3Q3-F1
#
_cell.length_a   1.000
_cell.length_b   1.000
_cell.length_c   1.000
_cell.angle_alpha   90.00
_cell.angle_beta   90.00
_cell.angle_gamma   90.00
#
_symmetry.space_group_name_H-M   'P 1'
#
loop_
_entity.id
_entity.type
_entity.pdbx_description
1 polymer ?
#
loop_
_entity_poly.entity_id
_entity_poly.type
_entity_poly.pdbx_seq_one_letter_code
_entity_poly.pdbx_strand_id
1 'polypeptide(L)'
;MAVWMTWDFEGVGRAAQTVESVDEAAGWLIGSAERSRRAFAAEWQWLRLMDSVLRVRGAMLDEGRRAVESGTPWTSEVEGVRVRLSLVGHQD
;
A
#
# COMPACT_ATOMS: atom_id res chain seq x y z
N MET A 1 -3.20 13.42 -10.05
CA MET A 1 -4.58 12.90 -10.17
C MET A 1 -4.87 12.14 -8.90
N ALA A 2 -6.03 12.38 -8.27
CA ALA A 2 -6.34 11.69 -7.02
C ALA A 2 -6.47 10.17 -7.24
N VAL A 3 -5.90 9.42 -6.31
CA VAL A 3 -5.87 7.96 -6.29
C VAL A 3 -6.60 7.49 -5.03
N TRP A 4 -7.50 6.54 -5.19
CA TRP A 4 -8.02 5.76 -4.09
C TRP A 4 -7.06 4.61 -3.79
N MET A 5 -6.61 4.53 -2.54
CA MET A 5 -5.72 3.49 -2.06
C MET A 5 -6.43 2.66 -0.99
N THR A 6 -6.32 1.34 -1.08
CA THR A 6 -6.63 0.43 0.03
C THR A 6 -5.39 -0.40 0.35
N TRP A 7 -5.17 -0.71 1.62
CA TRP A 7 -4.15 -1.67 2.04
C TRP A 7 -4.63 -2.53 3.19
N ASP A 8 -4.05 -3.72 3.26
CA ASP A 8 -4.30 -4.72 4.28
C ASP A 8 -2.98 -5.35 4.72
N PHE A 9 -2.75 -5.37 6.02
CA PHE A 9 -1.63 -6.04 6.67
C PHE A 9 -2.20 -7.22 7.46
N GLU A 10 -1.89 -8.43 7.01
CA GLU A 10 -2.39 -9.67 7.59
C GLU A 10 -2.11 -9.72 9.10
N GLY A 11 -3.15 -9.96 9.89
CA GLY A 11 -3.06 -10.00 11.35
C GLY A 11 -2.91 -8.65 12.05
N VAL A 12 -2.87 -7.53 11.30
CA VAL A 12 -2.76 -6.17 11.86
C VAL A 12 -4.01 -5.35 11.56
N GLY A 13 -4.44 -5.31 10.30
CA GLY A 13 -5.66 -4.62 9.88
C GLY A 13 -5.58 -3.97 8.49
N ARG A 14 -6.72 -3.43 8.09
CA ARG A 14 -6.94 -2.80 6.78
C ARG A 14 -7.32 -1.34 6.90
N ALA A 15 -6.95 -0.53 5.91
CA ALA A 15 -7.34 0.86 5.81
C ALA A 15 -7.47 1.28 4.34
N ALA A 16 -8.11 2.43 4.13
CA ALA A 16 -8.28 3.02 2.82
C ALA A 16 -8.35 4.55 2.92
N GLN A 17 -7.87 5.23 1.88
CA GLN A 17 -7.96 6.68 1.77
C GLN A 17 -7.78 7.15 0.33
N THR A 18 -8.24 8.37 0.08
CA THR A 18 -7.87 9.13 -1.12
C THR A 18 -6.55 9.85 -0.88
N VAL A 19 -5.66 9.82 -1.86
CA VAL A 19 -4.38 10.54 -1.89
C VAL A 19 -4.23 11.27 -3.23
N GLU A 20 -3.36 12.26 -3.31
CA GLU A 20 -3.22 13.11 -4.50
C GLU A 20 -2.36 12.47 -5.61
N SER A 21 -1.57 11.45 -5.25
CA SER A 21 -0.64 10.77 -6.16
C SER A 21 -0.23 9.38 -5.65
N VAL A 22 0.37 8.59 -6.55
CA VAL A 22 0.98 7.29 -6.19
C VAL A 22 2.20 7.47 -5.27
N ASP A 23 2.96 8.55 -5.43
CA ASP A 23 4.07 8.89 -4.54
C ASP A 23 3.61 9.13 -3.09
N GLU A 24 2.50 9.85 -2.93
CA GLU A 24 1.88 10.05 -1.62
C GLU A 24 1.34 8.72 -1.06
N ALA A 25 0.71 7.88 -1.89
CA ALA A 25 0.26 6.53 -1.52
C ALA A 25 1.41 5.69 -0.94
N ALA A 26 2.57 5.72 -1.60
CA ALA A 26 3.78 5.03 -1.16
C ALA A 26 4.28 5.53 0.20
N GLY A 27 4.21 6.84 0.45
CA GLY A 27 4.52 7.43 1.76
C GLY A 27 3.56 6.96 2.84
N TRP A 28 2.26 6.96 2.55
CA TRP A 28 1.22 6.48 3.48
C TRP A 28 1.35 5.00 3.83
N LEU A 29 1.76 4.16 2.87
CA LEU A 29 1.99 2.74 3.12
C LEU A 29 3.11 2.53 4.17
N ILE A 30 4.24 3.22 4.00
CA ILE A 30 5.38 3.15 4.93
C ILE A 30 4.98 3.66 6.31
N GLY A 31 4.38 4.85 6.38
CA GLY A 31 3.95 5.41 7.66
C GLY A 31 2.93 4.52 8.38
N SER A 32 2.08 3.80 7.65
CA SER A 32 1.15 2.84 8.23
C SER A 32 1.84 1.60 8.78
N ALA A 33 2.88 1.10 8.10
CA ALA A 33 3.69 -0.01 8.58
C ALA A 33 4.51 0.38 9.83
N GLU A 34 5.06 1.59 9.87
CA GLU A 34 5.76 2.12 11.04
C GLU A 34 4.84 2.26 12.25
N ARG A 35 3.64 2.83 12.08
CA ARG A 35 2.63 2.93 13.15
C ARG A 35 2.17 1.57 13.65
N SER A 36 2.17 0.58 12.77
CA SER A 36 1.82 -0.80 13.09
C SER A 36 2.89 -1.53 13.91
N ARG A 37 4.10 -0.97 14.09
CA ARG A 37 5.17 -1.57 14.90
C ARG A 37 4.70 -2.02 16.28
N ARG A 38 3.86 -1.22 16.93
CA ARG A 38 3.31 -1.50 18.27
C ARG A 38 2.36 -2.69 18.33
N ALA A 39 1.88 -3.19 17.19
CA ALA A 39 0.99 -4.35 17.11
C ALA A 39 1.75 -5.68 17.17
N PHE A 40 3.08 -5.65 17.06
CA PHE A 40 3.91 -6.86 17.06
C PHE A 40 4.53 -7.09 18.43
N ALA A 41 4.50 -8.35 18.88
CA ALA A 41 5.14 -8.76 20.13
C ALA A 41 6.66 -8.83 19.99
N ALA A 42 7.16 -9.13 18.79
CA ALA A 42 8.59 -9.23 18.51
C ALA A 42 8.99 -8.38 17.29
N GLU A 43 10.13 -7.68 17.41
CA GLU A 43 10.62 -6.76 16.38
C GLU A 43 10.84 -7.43 15.02
N TRP A 44 11.29 -8.68 14.99
CA TRP A 44 11.52 -9.41 13.75
C TRP A 44 10.23 -9.61 12.92
N GLN A 45 9.06 -9.71 13.58
CA GLN A 45 7.78 -9.82 12.87
C GLN A 45 7.44 -8.52 12.13
N TRP A 46 7.68 -7.38 12.80
CA TRP A 46 7.54 -6.07 12.18
C TRP A 46 8.56 -5.85 11.06
N LEU A 47 9.82 -6.27 11.24
CA LEU A 47 10.84 -6.17 10.19
C LEU A 47 10.45 -6.97 8.94
N ARG A 48 9.86 -8.16 9.11
CA ARG A 48 9.32 -8.94 7.98
C ARG A 48 8.18 -8.22 7.27
N LEU A 49 7.23 -7.64 8.01
CA LEU A 49 6.17 -6.81 7.42
C LEU A 49 6.79 -5.64 6.63
N MET A 50 7.74 -4.92 7.23
CA MET A 50 8.37 -3.76 6.61
C MET A 50 9.09 -4.14 5.31
N ASP A 51 9.79 -5.26 5.29
CA ASP A 51 10.44 -5.77 4.07
C ASP A 51 9.40 -6.03 2.95
N SER A 52 8.29 -6.71 3.27
CA SER A 52 7.18 -6.91 2.32
C SER A 52 6.60 -5.58 1.84
N VAL A 53 6.41 -4.61 2.74
CA VAL A 53 5.92 -3.26 2.43
C VAL A 53 6.87 -2.53 1.48
N LEU A 54 8.19 -2.64 1.68
CA LEU A 54 9.19 -2.02 0.80
C LEU A 54 9.16 -2.62 -0.61
N ARG A 55 8.97 -3.94 -0.72
CA ARG A 55 8.80 -4.61 -2.03
C ARG A 55 7.53 -4.14 -2.74
N VAL A 56 6.40 -4.09 -2.02
CA VAL A 56 5.13 -3.57 -2.56
C VAL A 56 5.26 -2.09 -2.96
N ARG A 57 5.95 -1.28 -2.15
CA ARG A 57 6.22 0.14 -2.47
C ARG A 57 7.03 0.28 -3.75
N GLY A 58 8.05 -0.56 -3.97
CA GLY A 58 8.83 -0.56 -5.21
C GLY A 58 7.92 -0.82 -6.42
N ALA A 59 7.17 -1.93 -6.39
CA ALA A 59 6.22 -2.27 -7.45
C ALA A 59 5.14 -1.19 -7.65
N MET A 60 4.69 -0.55 -6.57
CA MET A 60 3.72 0.55 -6.62
C MET A 60 4.26 1.75 -7.40
N LEU A 61 5.48 2.19 -7.12
CA LEU A 61 6.10 3.34 -7.77
C LEU A 61 6.44 3.06 -9.24
N ASP A 62 6.74 1.81 -9.57
CA ASP A 62 7.13 1.40 -10.91
C ASP A 62 5.93 0.99 -11.78
N GLU A 63 5.20 -0.04 -11.38
CA GLU A 63 4.08 -0.62 -12.12
C GLU A 63 2.76 0.07 -11.78
N GLY A 64 2.51 0.32 -10.50
CA GLY A 64 1.28 0.95 -10.02
C GLY A 64 1.07 2.35 -10.60
N ARG A 65 2.14 3.15 -10.68
CA ARG A 65 2.11 4.47 -11.32
C ARG A 65 1.64 4.38 -12.77
N ARG A 66 2.29 3.53 -13.58
CA ARG A 66 1.96 3.36 -15.01
C ARG A 66 0.52 2.88 -15.21
N ALA A 67 0.07 1.91 -14.40
CA ALA A 67 -1.29 1.39 -14.47
C ALA A 67 -2.34 2.46 -14.14
N VAL A 68 -2.15 3.21 -13.05
CA VAL A 68 -3.10 4.25 -12.63
C VAL A 68 -3.12 5.42 -13.63
N GLU A 69 -1.97 5.79 -14.20
CA GLU A 69 -1.87 6.79 -15.28
C GLU A 69 -2.61 6.36 -16.55
N SER A 70 -2.64 5.05 -16.86
CA SER A 70 -3.45 4.51 -17.96
C SER A 70 -4.91 4.24 -17.58
N GLY A 71 -5.36 4.69 -16.41
CA GLY A 71 -6.73 4.50 -15.91
C GLY A 71 -7.05 3.07 -15.48
N THR A 72 -6.05 2.20 -15.34
CA THR A 72 -6.23 0.79 -14.94
C THR A 72 -5.97 0.64 -13.44
N PRO A 73 -6.87 -0.03 -12.68
CA PRO A 73 -6.59 -0.35 -11.29
C PRO A 73 -5.36 -1.26 -11.16
N TRP A 74 -4.54 -1.02 -10.14
CA TRP A 74 -3.37 -1.85 -9.83
C TRP A 74 -3.55 -2.53 -8.49
N THR A 75 -3.06 -3.76 -8.37
CA THR A 75 -3.07 -4.51 -7.10
C THR A 75 -1.76 -5.26 -6.95
N SER A 76 -1.24 -5.33 -5.74
CA SER A 76 -0.07 -6.14 -5.39
C SER A 76 -0.31 -6.83 -4.06
N GLU A 77 0.21 -8.05 -3.94
CA GLU A 77 0.17 -8.84 -2.72
C GLU A 77 1.52 -9.52 -2.50
N VAL A 78 2.15 -9.25 -1.36
CA VAL A 78 3.45 -9.82 -0.97
C VAL A 78 3.40 -10.16 0.50
N GLU A 79 3.55 -11.44 0.84
CA GLU A 79 3.72 -11.95 2.21
C GLU A 79 2.89 -11.18 3.27
N GLY A 80 1.56 -11.26 3.16
CA GLY A 80 0.64 -10.64 4.12
C GLY A 80 0.43 -9.12 3.94
N VAL A 81 0.97 -8.51 2.89
CA VAL A 81 0.71 -7.10 2.52
C VAL A 81 -0.05 -7.08 1.21
N ARG A 82 -1.30 -6.61 1.22
CA ARG A 82 -2.10 -6.39 0.02
C ARG A 82 -2.36 -4.91 -0.16
N VAL A 83 -2.15 -4.38 -1.36
CA VAL A 83 -2.45 -2.99 -1.71
C VAL A 83 -3.20 -2.93 -3.03
N ARG A 84 -4.21 -2.05 -3.12
CA ARG A 84 -4.91 -1.72 -4.36
C ARG A 84 -4.90 -0.21 -4.57
N LEU A 85 -4.66 0.20 -5.82
CA LEU A 85 -4.77 1.58 -6.29
C LEU A 85 -5.79 1.67 -7.43
N SER A 86 -6.58 2.73 -7.44
CA SER A 86 -7.47 3.07 -8.55
C SER A 86 -7.67 4.58 -8.65
N LEU A 87 -8.01 5.11 -9.83
CA LEU A 87 -8.41 6.52 -9.94
C LEU A 87 -9.70 6.77 -9.15
N VAL A 88 -9.78 7.93 -8.51
CA VAL A 88 -11.02 8.38 -7.88
C VAL A 88 -12.07 8.57 -8.98
N GLY A 89 -13.21 7.87 -8.87
CA GLY A 89 -14.28 7.86 -9.88
C GLY A 89 -14.33 6.60 -10.76
N HIS A 90 -13.37 5.68 -10.63
CA HIS A 90 -13.41 4.34 -11.24
C HIS A 90 -13.84 3.27 -10.20
N GLN A 91 -14.67 3.67 -9.24
CA GLN A 91 -15.23 2.79 -8.23
C GLN A 91 -16.55 2.24 -8.77
N ASP A 92 -16.54 0.98 -9.20
CA ASP A 92 -17.76 0.19 -9.40
C ASP A 92 -18.46 -0.10 -8.07
#